data_AF-A0A8T4S9S1-F1
#
_entry.id   AF-A0A8T4S9S1-F1
#
_cell.length_a   1.000
_cell.length_b   1.000
_cell.length_c   1.000
_cell.angle_alpha   90.00
_cell.angle_beta   90.00
_cell.angle_gamma   90.00
#
_symmetry.space_group_name_H-M   'P 1'
#
loop_
_entity.id
_entity.type
_entity.pdbx_description
1 polymer ?
#
loop_
_entity_poly.entity_id
_entity_poly.type
_entity_poly.pdbx_seq_one_letter_code
_entity_poly.pdbx_strand_id
1 'polypeptide(L)'
;MLDYKGLEYVSMLKRLSLMNTEKDYLQDLMLFSIYSHIGRELIFKGGTCLYKIYKLGRFSEDLDFTLNKRIDIKEISKKIVSDLDLLGIKSKIKEIKEYKNELNIRFILNGPLYKGNKETQCFIPLNISIKEKVLLEPEDSSVISLYKELPAFKIFTMQEREILAEKARAIFTRKKPRDIYDLWFLLVTKNTLFDVKLINEKLSLYNIKYNVKEFENKMNDMKNLWETDLKHMIIGDLPDFNKVRNEVMLKIKS
;
A
#
# COMPACT_ATOMS: atom_id res chain seq x y z
N MET A 1 -11.96 -19.55 -9.98
CA MET A 1 -10.86 -19.36 -9.03
C MET A 1 -9.57 -19.50 -9.82
N LEU A 2 -8.67 -18.55 -9.65
CA LEU A 2 -7.41 -18.51 -10.38
C LEU A 2 -6.62 -19.78 -10.09
N ASP A 3 -6.34 -20.57 -11.12
CA ASP A 3 -5.48 -21.74 -11.03
C ASP A 3 -4.02 -21.35 -11.27
N TYR A 4 -3.12 -22.32 -11.15
CA TYR A 4 -1.69 -22.09 -11.34
C TYR A 4 -1.35 -21.56 -12.75
N LYS A 5 -2.01 -22.09 -13.80
CA LYS A 5 -1.79 -21.64 -15.19
C LYS A 5 -2.25 -20.20 -15.39
N GLY A 6 -3.41 -19.84 -14.84
CA GLY A 6 -3.91 -18.46 -14.83
C GLY A 6 -2.96 -17.53 -14.07
N LEU A 7 -2.40 -18.00 -12.96
CA LEU A 7 -1.41 -17.24 -12.19
C LEU A 7 -0.14 -16.97 -13.00
N GLU A 8 0.40 -17.97 -13.70
CA GLU A 8 1.56 -17.82 -14.59
C GLU A 8 1.29 -16.81 -15.72
N TYR A 9 0.10 -16.89 -16.34
CA TYR A 9 -0.29 -15.95 -17.37
C TYR A 9 -0.34 -14.51 -16.85
N VAL A 10 -1.00 -14.28 -15.70
CA VAL A 10 -1.08 -12.93 -15.11
C VAL A 10 0.29 -12.45 -14.63
N SER A 11 1.16 -13.34 -14.12
CA SER A 11 2.50 -12.96 -13.67
C SER A 11 3.35 -12.43 -14.82
N MET A 12 3.23 -13.03 -16.01
CA MET A 12 3.89 -12.54 -17.23
C MET A 12 3.36 -11.16 -17.65
N LEU A 13 2.04 -10.97 -17.64
CA LEU A 13 1.41 -9.69 -18.00
C LEU A 13 1.82 -8.57 -17.04
N LYS A 14 1.81 -8.84 -15.73
CA LYS A 14 2.15 -7.86 -14.69
C LYS A 14 3.66 -7.71 -14.45
N ARG A 15 4.49 -8.58 -15.05
CA ARG A 15 5.94 -8.68 -14.80
C ARG A 15 6.27 -8.82 -13.32
N LEU A 16 5.51 -9.68 -12.64
CA LEU A 16 5.69 -10.00 -11.23
C LEU A 16 6.20 -11.44 -11.07
N SER A 17 6.81 -11.74 -9.92
CA SER A 17 7.02 -13.13 -9.53
C SER A 17 5.68 -13.82 -9.29
N LEU A 18 5.64 -15.16 -9.35
CA LEU A 18 4.44 -15.92 -9.05
C LEU A 18 3.93 -15.62 -7.63
N MET A 19 4.84 -15.50 -6.66
CA MET A 19 4.50 -15.19 -5.27
C MET A 19 3.87 -13.80 -5.12
N ASN A 20 4.40 -12.79 -5.82
CA ASN A 20 3.81 -11.45 -5.81
C ASN A 20 2.48 -11.40 -6.57
N THR A 21 2.34 -12.19 -7.64
CA THR A 21 1.09 -12.31 -8.38
C THR A 21 0.00 -12.97 -7.53
N GLU A 22 0.34 -14.01 -6.77
CA GLU A 22 -0.61 -14.64 -5.84
C GLU A 22 -1.03 -13.64 -4.77
N LYS A 23 -0.06 -12.92 -4.19
CA LYS A 23 -0.36 -11.91 -3.18
C LYS A 23 -1.23 -10.79 -3.73
N ASP A 24 -0.95 -10.32 -4.94
CA ASP A 24 -1.75 -9.32 -5.63
C ASP A 24 -3.21 -9.77 -5.84
N TYR A 25 -3.42 -11.02 -6.28
CA TYR A 25 -4.74 -11.65 -6.42
C TYR A 25 -5.49 -11.70 -5.09
N LEU A 26 -4.82 -12.20 -4.05
CA LEU A 26 -5.42 -12.31 -2.72
C LEU A 26 -5.71 -10.94 -2.10
N GLN A 27 -4.89 -9.92 -2.36
CA GLN A 27 -5.16 -8.54 -1.97
C GLN A 27 -6.41 -7.99 -2.67
N ASP A 28 -6.62 -8.27 -3.96
CA ASP A 28 -7.84 -7.85 -4.68
C ASP A 28 -9.09 -8.48 -4.06
N LEU A 29 -9.05 -9.79 -3.74
CA LEU A 29 -10.15 -10.48 -3.07
C LEU A 29 -10.44 -9.89 -1.68
N MET A 30 -9.39 -9.60 -0.91
CA MET A 30 -9.54 -8.97 0.41
C MET A 30 -10.12 -7.57 0.31
N LEU A 31 -9.67 -6.75 -0.63
CA LEU A 31 -10.23 -5.41 -0.87
C LEU A 31 -11.69 -5.48 -1.30
N PHE A 32 -12.03 -6.42 -2.18
CA PHE A 32 -13.41 -6.67 -2.60
C PHE A 32 -14.32 -7.02 -1.42
N SER A 33 -13.88 -7.95 -0.55
CA SER A 33 -14.62 -8.31 0.66
C SER A 33 -14.74 -7.13 1.63
N ILE A 34 -13.64 -6.42 1.93
CA ILE A 34 -13.65 -5.25 2.82
C ILE A 34 -14.71 -4.25 2.36
N TYR A 35 -14.65 -3.81 1.09
CA TYR A 35 -15.55 -2.78 0.58
C TYR A 35 -16.96 -3.29 0.20
N SER A 36 -17.23 -4.58 0.38
CA SER A 36 -18.60 -5.12 0.37
C SER A 36 -19.31 -4.93 1.71
N HIS A 37 -18.57 -4.69 2.81
CA HIS A 37 -19.12 -4.52 4.15
C HIS A 37 -19.01 -3.11 4.70
N ILE A 38 -18.06 -2.32 4.21
CA ILE A 38 -17.80 -0.95 4.66
C ILE A 38 -17.48 -0.02 3.49
N GLY A 39 -17.61 1.28 3.72
CA GLY A 39 -17.28 2.31 2.74
C GLY A 39 -16.25 3.29 3.28
N ARG A 40 -16.68 4.53 3.52
CA ARG A 40 -15.82 5.64 3.96
C ARG A 40 -15.33 5.52 5.41
N GLU A 41 -15.73 4.48 6.11
CA GLU A 41 -15.25 4.18 7.46
C GLU A 41 -13.76 3.80 7.47
N LEU A 42 -13.26 3.19 6.37
CA LEU A 42 -11.89 2.74 6.24
C LEU A 42 -11.30 3.19 4.89
N ILE A 43 -10.27 4.03 4.94
CA ILE A 43 -9.72 4.69 3.76
C ILE A 43 -8.42 4.02 3.35
N PHE A 44 -8.40 3.46 2.14
CA PHE A 44 -7.24 2.74 1.59
C PHE A 44 -6.13 3.70 1.18
N LYS A 45 -4.90 3.40 1.58
CA LYS A 45 -3.75 4.28 1.36
C LYS A 45 -2.45 3.49 1.16
N GLY A 46 -1.33 4.21 1.16
CA GLY A 46 0.00 3.61 1.12
C GLY A 46 0.40 3.03 -0.23
N GLY A 47 1.40 2.16 -0.22
CA GLY A 47 2.06 1.67 -1.45
C GLY A 47 1.16 0.80 -2.32
N THR A 48 0.27 0.02 -1.71
CA THR A 48 -0.62 -0.88 -2.45
C THR A 48 -1.77 -0.11 -3.10
N CYS A 49 -2.23 0.98 -2.48
CA CYS A 49 -3.15 1.94 -3.11
C CYS A 49 -2.49 2.60 -4.33
N LEU A 50 -1.26 3.09 -4.18
CA LEU A 50 -0.45 3.61 -5.30
C LEU A 50 -0.27 2.59 -6.43
N TYR A 51 0.01 1.33 -6.10
CA TYR A 51 0.16 0.26 -7.08
C TYR A 51 -1.14 -0.05 -7.83
N LYS A 52 -2.24 -0.32 -7.10
CA LYS A 52 -3.49 -0.80 -7.71
C LYS A 52 -4.26 0.31 -8.44
N ILE A 53 -4.32 1.50 -7.85
CA ILE A 53 -5.13 2.63 -8.36
C ILE A 53 -4.30 3.52 -9.27
N TYR A 54 -3.13 3.95 -8.78
CA TYR A 54 -2.34 4.98 -9.45
C TYR A 54 -1.25 4.43 -10.37
N LYS A 55 -1.11 3.10 -10.48
CA LYS A 55 -0.18 2.38 -11.36
C LYS A 55 1.30 2.65 -11.05
N LEU A 56 1.63 2.74 -9.77
CA LEU A 56 3.01 2.79 -9.28
C LEU A 56 3.82 1.60 -9.82
N GLY A 57 5.05 1.87 -10.30
CA GLY A 57 5.96 0.88 -10.91
C GLY A 57 6.68 -0.04 -9.93
N ARG A 58 6.12 -0.32 -8.75
CA ARG A 58 6.66 -1.30 -7.80
C ARG A 58 5.55 -2.04 -7.07
N PHE A 59 5.82 -3.29 -6.70
CA PHE A 59 4.88 -4.08 -5.92
C PHE A 59 4.90 -3.69 -4.43
N SER A 60 3.78 -3.91 -3.74
CA SER A 60 3.60 -3.63 -2.32
C SER A 60 2.77 -4.73 -1.68
N GLU A 61 3.24 -5.26 -0.55
CA GLU A 61 2.70 -6.49 0.05
C GLU A 61 1.61 -6.23 1.10
N ASP A 62 1.61 -5.04 1.71
CA ASP A 62 0.76 -4.70 2.85
C ASP A 62 -0.54 -4.01 2.40
N LEU A 63 -1.66 -4.25 3.07
CA LEU A 63 -2.86 -3.44 2.93
C LEU A 63 -2.90 -2.39 4.05
N ASP A 64 -2.64 -1.13 3.70
CA ASP A 64 -2.62 -0.01 4.65
C ASP A 64 -3.90 0.81 4.56
N PHE A 65 -4.49 1.10 5.72
CA PHE A 65 -5.70 1.92 5.84
C PHE A 65 -5.59 2.97 6.94
N THR A 66 -6.41 4.01 6.83
CA THR A 66 -6.73 4.90 7.95
C THR A 66 -8.19 4.70 8.36
N LEU A 67 -8.43 4.53 9.65
CA LEU A 67 -9.77 4.52 10.22
C LEU A 67 -10.34 5.94 10.22
N ASN A 68 -11.39 6.18 9.46
CA ASN A 68 -12.01 7.49 9.32
C ASN A 68 -13.30 7.62 10.15
N LYS A 69 -14.01 6.51 10.36
CA LYS A 69 -15.15 6.44 11.28
C LYS A 69 -15.08 5.17 12.12
N ARG A 70 -15.62 5.22 13.34
CA ARG A 70 -15.58 4.09 14.27
C ARG A 70 -16.40 2.91 13.72
N ILE A 71 -15.74 1.76 13.59
CA ILE A 71 -16.32 0.47 13.21
C ILE A 71 -15.65 -0.67 13.98
N ASP A 72 -16.32 -1.82 14.07
CA ASP A 72 -15.71 -3.03 14.63
C ASP A 72 -14.85 -3.74 13.58
N ILE A 73 -13.56 -3.41 13.55
CA ILE A 73 -12.60 -4.04 12.64
C ILE A 73 -12.46 -5.55 12.88
N LYS A 74 -12.68 -6.05 14.11
CA LYS A 74 -12.60 -7.49 14.39
C LYS A 74 -13.78 -8.20 13.75
N GLU A 75 -14.96 -7.61 13.77
CA GLU A 75 -16.13 -8.12 13.05
C GLU A 75 -15.87 -8.14 11.54
N ILE A 76 -15.37 -7.03 10.97
CA ILE A 76 -15.00 -6.97 9.54
C ILE A 76 -13.97 -8.04 9.20
N SER A 77 -12.96 -8.25 10.04
CA SER A 77 -11.94 -9.27 9.83
C SER A 77 -12.50 -10.69 9.78
N LYS A 78 -13.56 -10.99 10.57
CA LYS A 78 -14.28 -12.27 10.50
C LYS A 78 -15.09 -12.40 9.21
N LYS A 79 -15.74 -11.31 8.76
CA LYS A 79 -16.47 -11.28 7.49
C LYS A 79 -15.53 -11.53 6.30
N ILE A 80 -14.33 -10.95 6.32
CA ILE A 80 -13.29 -11.24 5.30
C ILE A 80 -12.98 -12.74 5.23
N VAL A 81 -12.78 -13.40 6.37
CA VAL A 81 -12.52 -14.85 6.38
C VAL A 81 -13.71 -15.64 5.81
N SER A 82 -14.94 -15.25 6.17
CA SER A 82 -16.16 -15.89 5.68
C SER A 82 -16.33 -15.72 4.16
N ASP A 83 -16.16 -14.51 3.64
CA ASP A 83 -16.30 -14.22 2.21
C ASP A 83 -15.24 -14.96 1.39
N LEU A 84 -14.00 -14.96 1.87
CA LEU A 84 -12.93 -15.71 1.23
C LEU A 84 -13.23 -17.21 1.19
N ASP A 85 -13.83 -17.77 2.25
CA ASP A 85 -14.26 -19.17 2.28
C ASP A 85 -15.31 -19.47 1.21
N LEU A 86 -16.30 -18.58 1.05
CA LEU A 86 -17.32 -18.66 -0.01
C LEU A 86 -16.72 -18.56 -1.42
N LEU A 87 -15.62 -17.81 -1.56
CA LEU A 87 -14.86 -17.70 -2.80
C LEU A 87 -13.90 -18.88 -3.01
N GLY A 88 -13.83 -19.86 -2.10
CA GLY A 88 -12.98 -21.04 -2.19
C GLY A 88 -11.55 -20.86 -1.64
N ILE A 89 -11.25 -19.71 -1.03
CA ILE A 89 -9.95 -19.40 -0.42
C ILE A 89 -10.02 -19.66 1.08
N LYS A 90 -9.51 -20.83 1.51
CA LYS A 90 -9.36 -21.12 2.94
C LYS A 90 -8.40 -20.12 3.58
N SER A 91 -8.89 -19.41 4.59
CA SER A 91 -8.13 -18.37 5.27
C SER A 91 -8.37 -18.36 6.78
N LYS A 92 -7.49 -17.71 7.53
CA LYS A 92 -7.67 -17.45 8.96
C LYS A 92 -6.91 -16.21 9.41
N ILE A 93 -7.36 -15.62 10.51
CA ILE A 93 -6.61 -14.59 11.22
C ILE A 93 -5.51 -15.26 12.04
N LYS A 94 -4.24 -14.98 11.72
CA LYS A 94 -3.08 -15.49 12.45
C LYS A 94 -2.86 -14.73 13.74
N GLU A 95 -2.98 -13.41 13.67
CA GLU A 95 -2.59 -12.50 14.74
C GLU A 95 -3.36 -11.19 14.62
N ILE A 96 -3.77 -10.65 15.76
CA ILE A 96 -4.29 -9.29 15.91
C ILE A 96 -3.43 -8.61 16.96
N LYS A 97 -2.79 -7.49 16.60
CA LYS A 97 -1.95 -6.67 17.46
C LYS A 97 -2.52 -5.27 17.55
N GLU A 98 -2.95 -4.90 18.74
CA GLU A 98 -3.46 -3.57 19.04
C GLU A 98 -2.35 -2.74 19.68
N TYR A 99 -2.06 -1.61 19.07
CA TYR A 99 -1.16 -0.60 19.59
C TYR A 99 -1.95 0.67 19.88
N LYS A 100 -1.34 1.61 20.61
CA LYS A 100 -1.99 2.88 20.98
C LYS A 100 -2.59 3.64 19.79
N ASN A 101 -1.93 3.59 18.62
CA ASN A 101 -2.31 4.38 17.44
C ASN A 101 -2.62 3.53 16.20
N GLU A 102 -2.46 2.21 16.28
CA GLU A 102 -2.47 1.31 15.13
C GLU A 102 -3.09 -0.04 15.49
N LEU A 103 -3.73 -0.68 14.53
CA LEU A 103 -4.23 -2.05 14.61
C LEU A 103 -3.66 -2.85 13.45
N ASN A 104 -2.87 -3.87 13.76
CA ASN A 104 -2.21 -4.71 12.77
C ASN A 104 -2.80 -6.12 12.82
N ILE A 105 -3.34 -6.57 11.70
CA ILE A 105 -3.98 -7.88 11.54
C ILE A 105 -3.21 -8.66 10.49
N ARG A 106 -2.88 -9.92 10.78
CA ARG A 106 -2.20 -10.80 9.83
C ARG A 106 -3.12 -11.91 9.42
N PHE A 107 -3.40 -12.01 8.13
CA PHE A 107 -4.15 -13.10 7.54
C PHE A 107 -3.19 -14.16 6.99
N ILE A 108 -3.56 -15.42 7.14
CA ILE A 108 -3.00 -16.56 6.42
C ILE A 108 -4.04 -17.00 5.41
N LEU A 109 -3.64 -17.14 4.16
CA LEU A 109 -4.51 -17.55 3.05
C LEU A 109 -3.87 -18.69 2.28
N ASN A 110 -4.69 -19.66 1.88
CA ASN A 110 -4.30 -20.72 0.96
C ASN A 110 -4.67 -20.26 -0.47
N GLY A 111 -3.72 -19.61 -1.14
CA GLY A 111 -3.87 -19.18 -2.53
C GLY A 111 -3.49 -20.26 -3.55
N PRO A 112 -3.41 -19.91 -4.86
CA PRO A 112 -3.11 -20.85 -5.93
C PRO A 112 -1.75 -21.56 -5.84
N LEU A 113 -0.78 -21.03 -5.08
CA LEU A 113 0.52 -21.65 -4.84
C LEU A 113 0.56 -22.57 -3.61
N TYR A 114 -0.54 -22.68 -2.85
CA TYR A 114 -0.60 -23.52 -1.66
C TYR A 114 -0.50 -25.01 -2.03
N LYS A 115 0.46 -25.72 -1.42
CA LYS A 115 0.74 -27.15 -1.67
C LYS A 115 0.38 -28.07 -0.50
N GLY A 116 -0.47 -27.60 0.42
CA GLY A 116 -0.90 -28.40 1.58
C GLY A 116 -0.01 -28.28 2.82
N ASN A 117 1.02 -27.42 2.81
CA ASN A 117 1.94 -27.23 3.94
C ASN A 117 2.03 -25.75 4.38
N LYS A 118 2.50 -25.50 5.60
CA LYS A 118 2.54 -24.14 6.18
C LYS A 118 3.47 -23.18 5.43
N GLU A 119 4.50 -23.69 4.78
CA GLU A 119 5.52 -22.90 4.07
C GLU A 119 4.98 -22.28 2.78
N THR A 120 3.96 -22.89 2.19
CA THR A 120 3.31 -22.41 0.96
C THR A 120 2.07 -21.57 1.22
N GLN A 121 1.83 -21.16 2.49
CA GLN A 121 0.74 -20.26 2.81
C GLN A 121 1.13 -18.80 2.54
N CYS A 122 0.20 -18.04 1.95
CA CYS A 122 0.40 -16.62 1.74
C CYS A 122 0.01 -15.82 2.99
N PHE A 123 0.82 -14.81 3.32
CA PHE A 123 0.56 -13.87 4.40
C PHE A 123 0.23 -12.49 3.85
N ILE A 124 -0.90 -11.92 4.29
CA ILE A 124 -1.29 -10.54 3.98
C ILE A 124 -1.46 -9.76 5.28
N PRO A 125 -0.58 -8.78 5.53
CA PRO A 125 -0.76 -7.81 6.59
C PRO A 125 -1.84 -6.79 6.22
N LEU A 126 -2.70 -6.49 7.20
CA LEU A 126 -3.65 -5.40 7.15
C LEU A 126 -3.32 -4.45 8.31
N ASN A 127 -2.82 -3.26 7.98
CA ASN A 127 -2.41 -2.25 8.96
C ASN A 127 -3.42 -1.11 8.94
N ILE A 128 -3.95 -0.74 10.09
CA ILE A 128 -4.93 0.33 10.23
C ILE A 128 -4.40 1.40 11.18
N SER A 129 -4.19 2.61 10.67
CA SER A 129 -3.91 3.78 11.49
C SER A 129 -5.21 4.26 12.15
N ILE A 130 -5.25 4.29 13.49
CA ILE A 130 -6.44 4.69 14.28
C ILE A 130 -6.41 6.17 14.64
N LYS A 131 -5.22 6.71 14.95
CA LYS A 131 -5.07 8.10 15.44
C LYS A 131 -4.85 9.11 14.29
N GLU A 132 -4.29 8.65 13.18
CA GLU A 132 -4.00 9.51 12.03
C GLU A 132 -5.31 9.98 11.41
N LYS A 133 -5.45 11.28 11.18
CA LYS A 133 -6.63 11.85 10.53
C LYS A 133 -6.47 11.78 9.01
N VAL A 134 -7.59 11.54 8.35
CA VAL A 134 -7.75 11.82 6.92
C VAL A 134 -8.06 13.31 6.79
N LEU A 135 -7.22 14.06 6.08
CA LEU A 135 -7.25 15.53 6.03
C LEU A 135 -7.98 16.06 4.80
N LEU A 136 -7.96 15.32 3.70
CA LEU A 136 -8.69 15.61 2.48
C LEU A 136 -9.88 14.65 2.33
N GLU A 137 -10.94 15.08 1.66
CA GLU A 137 -12.09 14.20 1.40
C GLU A 137 -11.64 12.94 0.62
N PRO A 138 -11.97 11.72 1.10
CA PRO A 138 -11.60 10.49 0.41
C PRO A 138 -12.14 10.42 -1.02
N GLU A 139 -11.33 9.90 -1.93
CA GLU A 139 -11.71 9.67 -3.32
C GLU A 139 -12.54 8.38 -3.47
N ASP A 140 -13.54 8.42 -4.36
CA ASP A 140 -14.24 7.23 -4.88
C ASP A 140 -13.41 6.67 -6.04
N SER A 141 -12.76 5.54 -5.81
CA SER A 141 -11.89 4.86 -6.76
C SER A 141 -12.50 3.52 -7.17
N SER A 142 -12.07 2.98 -8.31
CA SER A 142 -12.47 1.65 -8.75
C SER A 142 -11.25 0.76 -8.95
N VAL A 143 -11.31 -0.47 -8.42
CA VAL A 143 -10.34 -1.52 -8.73
C VAL A 143 -10.82 -2.24 -9.97
N ILE A 144 -10.02 -2.17 -11.04
CA ILE A 144 -10.20 -2.96 -12.26
C ILE A 144 -9.24 -4.13 -12.17
N SER A 145 -9.77 -5.30 -11.82
CA SER A 145 -8.97 -6.50 -11.65
C SER A 145 -8.70 -7.19 -12.99
N LEU A 146 -7.53 -7.83 -13.11
CA LEU A 146 -7.25 -8.77 -14.22
C LEU A 146 -7.77 -10.18 -13.93
N TYR A 147 -8.27 -10.41 -12.71
CA TYR A 147 -8.77 -11.71 -12.25
C TYR A 147 -10.26 -11.81 -12.56
N LYS A 148 -10.63 -12.80 -13.37
CA LYS A 148 -11.99 -12.94 -13.94
C LYS A 148 -13.08 -13.16 -12.90
N GLU A 149 -12.70 -13.64 -11.71
CA GLU A 149 -13.60 -13.86 -10.59
C GLU A 149 -14.12 -12.55 -9.97
N LEU A 150 -13.41 -11.45 -10.17
CA LEU A 150 -13.73 -10.18 -9.55
C LEU A 150 -14.34 -9.22 -10.58
N PRO A 151 -15.56 -8.69 -10.34
CA PRO A 151 -16.04 -7.56 -11.12
C PRO A 151 -15.19 -6.32 -10.80
N ALA A 152 -15.38 -5.25 -11.57
CA ALA A 152 -14.94 -3.95 -11.10
C ALA A 152 -15.72 -3.59 -9.82
N PHE A 153 -15.02 -3.09 -8.80
CA PHE A 153 -15.63 -2.72 -7.53
C PHE A 153 -15.10 -1.38 -7.03
N LYS A 154 -15.96 -0.67 -6.31
CA LYS A 154 -15.65 0.63 -5.72
C LYS A 154 -14.91 0.47 -4.41
N ILE A 155 -13.99 1.39 -4.17
CA ILE A 155 -13.24 1.51 -2.93
C ILE A 155 -13.08 3.00 -2.56
N PHE A 156 -12.80 3.28 -1.29
CA PHE A 156 -12.52 4.65 -0.84
C PHE A 156 -11.04 4.84 -0.55
N THR A 157 -10.40 5.76 -1.26
CA THR A 157 -8.94 5.95 -1.21
C THR A 157 -8.55 7.31 -0.65
N MET A 158 -7.38 7.36 -0.04
CA MET A 158 -6.72 8.62 0.26
C MET A 158 -6.30 9.30 -1.05
N GLN A 159 -6.50 10.61 -1.14
CA GLN A 159 -6.09 11.39 -2.32
C GLN A 159 -4.58 11.30 -2.54
N GLU A 160 -4.13 11.32 -3.80
CA GLU A 160 -2.71 11.31 -4.17
C GLU A 160 -1.90 12.36 -3.38
N ARG A 161 -2.45 13.58 -3.21
CA ARG A 161 -1.82 14.68 -2.48
C ARG A 161 -1.58 14.36 -1.00
N GLU A 162 -2.51 13.67 -0.37
CA GLU A 162 -2.37 13.30 1.04
C GLU A 162 -1.46 12.08 1.21
N ILE A 163 -1.49 11.12 0.27
CA ILE A 163 -0.49 10.04 0.23
C ILE A 163 0.92 10.63 0.06
N LEU A 164 1.11 11.60 -0.83
CA LEU A 164 2.38 12.32 -1.00
C LEU A 164 2.82 12.95 0.32
N ALA A 165 1.91 13.63 1.03
CA ALA A 165 2.23 14.22 2.32
C ALA A 165 2.65 13.17 3.37
N GLU A 166 2.01 11.99 3.39
CA GLU A 166 2.41 10.88 4.24
C GLU A 166 3.77 10.29 3.84
N LYS A 167 4.12 10.27 2.54
CA LYS A 167 5.45 9.84 2.07
C LYS A 167 6.54 10.84 2.44
N ALA A 168 6.27 12.13 2.31
CA ALA A 168 7.18 13.17 2.77
C ALA A 168 7.38 13.08 4.29
N ARG A 169 6.30 12.95 5.08
CA ARG A 169 6.38 12.69 6.53
C ARG A 169 7.22 11.44 6.83
N ALA A 170 6.98 10.36 6.11
CA ALA A 170 7.69 9.10 6.30
C ALA A 170 9.21 9.24 6.12
N ILE A 171 9.69 10.08 5.22
CA ILE A 171 11.13 10.34 5.05
C ILE A 171 11.76 10.95 6.32
N PHE A 172 11.03 11.79 7.06
CA PHE A 172 11.50 12.29 8.36
C PHE A 172 11.47 11.22 9.45
N THR A 173 10.41 10.40 9.47
CA THR A 173 10.09 9.55 10.62
C THR A 173 10.58 8.11 10.49
N ARG A 174 10.94 7.64 9.28
CA ARG A 174 11.42 6.27 9.03
C ARG A 174 12.55 6.22 7.99
N LYS A 175 13.42 5.22 8.13
CA LYS A 175 14.51 4.92 7.20
C LYS A 175 14.09 3.85 6.20
N LYS A 176 13.22 4.20 5.24
CA LYS A 176 12.73 3.28 4.20
C LYS A 176 12.84 3.92 2.80
N PRO A 177 13.77 3.46 1.95
CA PRO A 177 14.03 4.08 0.63
C PRO A 177 12.81 4.04 -0.30
N ARG A 178 11.94 3.04 -0.15
CA ARG A 178 10.68 2.94 -0.91
C ARG A 178 9.78 4.17 -0.83
N ASP A 179 9.89 4.97 0.25
CA ASP A 179 9.12 6.20 0.36
C ASP A 179 9.63 7.33 -0.50
N ILE A 180 10.94 7.37 -0.72
CA ILE A 180 11.55 8.30 -1.67
C ILE A 180 11.12 7.91 -3.09
N TYR A 181 11.09 6.61 -3.41
CA TYR A 181 10.59 6.12 -4.70
C TYR A 181 9.12 6.50 -4.94
N ASP A 182 8.25 6.24 -3.97
CA ASP A 182 6.82 6.57 -4.08
C ASP A 182 6.58 8.08 -4.17
N LEU A 183 7.35 8.87 -3.39
CA LEU A 183 7.30 10.32 -3.44
C LEU A 183 7.73 10.84 -4.82
N TRP A 184 8.84 10.30 -5.36
CA TRP A 184 9.33 10.64 -6.69
C TRP A 184 8.30 10.33 -7.77
N PHE A 185 7.67 9.15 -7.71
CA PHE A 185 6.58 8.79 -8.62
C PHE A 185 5.45 9.82 -8.57
N LEU A 186 4.98 10.18 -7.37
CA LEU A 186 3.92 11.18 -7.19
C LEU A 186 4.32 12.57 -7.71
N LEU A 187 5.53 13.04 -7.42
CA LEU A 187 5.99 14.36 -7.82
C LEU A 187 6.32 14.48 -9.31
N VAL A 188 6.98 13.47 -9.87
CA VAL A 188 7.59 13.55 -11.20
C VAL A 188 6.69 12.93 -12.25
N THR A 189 6.12 11.76 -11.98
CA THR A 189 5.26 11.06 -12.95
C THR A 189 3.83 11.57 -12.90
N LYS A 190 3.29 11.75 -11.69
CA LYS A 190 1.90 12.18 -11.48
C LYS A 190 1.73 13.70 -11.39
N ASN A 191 2.84 14.44 -11.27
CA ASN A 191 2.85 15.89 -11.08
C ASN A 191 1.94 16.35 -9.93
N THR A 192 1.83 15.53 -8.88
CA THR A 192 1.05 15.83 -7.68
C THR A 192 1.70 17.00 -6.92
N LEU A 193 0.89 17.96 -6.48
CA LEU A 193 1.37 19.16 -5.79
C LEU A 193 2.07 18.83 -4.46
N PHE A 194 3.28 19.37 -4.27
CA PHE A 194 4.00 19.28 -2.99
C PHE A 194 3.48 20.33 -2.00
N ASP A 195 2.48 19.96 -1.21
CA ASP A 195 1.80 20.85 -0.27
C ASP A 195 2.46 20.84 1.12
N VAL A 196 3.33 21.82 1.39
CA VAL A 196 4.06 21.95 2.67
C VAL A 196 3.11 22.13 3.86
N LYS A 197 1.93 22.74 3.66
CA LYS A 197 0.95 22.90 4.74
C LYS A 197 0.40 21.53 5.14
N LEU A 198 -0.05 20.74 4.17
CA LEU A 198 -0.55 19.39 4.40
C LEU A 198 0.53 18.47 5.01
N ILE A 199 1.78 18.58 4.54
CA ILE A 199 2.92 17.84 5.11
C ILE A 199 3.14 18.21 6.57
N ASN A 200 3.10 19.50 6.92
CA ASN A 200 3.24 19.95 8.31
C ASN A 200 2.09 19.46 9.20
N GLU A 201 0.86 19.42 8.69
CA GLU A 201 -0.27 18.83 9.43
C GLU A 201 -0.02 17.34 9.73
N LYS A 202 0.50 16.57 8.77
CA LYS A 202 0.89 15.17 8.97
C LYS A 202 2.09 15.00 9.92
N LEU A 203 3.09 15.89 9.85
CA LEU A 203 4.26 15.88 10.75
C LEU A 203 3.93 16.31 12.18
N SER A 204 2.85 17.07 12.40
CA SER A 204 2.46 17.56 13.72
C SER A 204 2.27 16.44 14.76
N LEU A 205 1.84 15.24 14.32
CA LEU A 205 1.71 14.04 15.17
C LEU A 205 3.04 13.58 15.77
N TYR A 206 4.16 13.99 15.17
CA TYR A 206 5.53 13.66 15.57
C TYR A 206 6.28 14.86 16.17
N ASN A 207 5.61 16.01 16.33
CA ASN A 207 6.23 17.28 16.76
C ASN A 207 7.41 17.73 15.87
N ILE A 208 7.34 17.41 14.57
CA ILE A 208 8.34 17.80 13.58
C ILE A 208 7.72 18.90 12.69
N LYS A 209 8.55 19.81 12.18
CA LYS A 209 8.18 20.75 11.11
C LYS A 209 8.99 20.46 9.86
N TYR A 210 8.39 20.64 8.71
CA TYR A 210 9.06 20.47 7.43
C TYR A 210 10.23 21.44 7.31
N ASN A 211 11.41 20.90 7.02
CA ASN A 211 12.60 21.65 6.68
C ASN A 211 13.25 21.00 5.45
N VAL A 212 13.46 21.78 4.39
CA VAL A 212 13.97 21.27 3.11
C VAL A 212 15.39 20.70 3.21
N LYS A 213 16.27 21.29 4.04
CA LYS A 213 17.65 20.80 4.21
C LYS A 213 17.66 19.48 4.97
N GLU A 214 16.88 19.39 6.04
CA GLU A 214 16.72 18.14 6.78
C GLU A 214 16.12 17.04 5.90
N PHE A 215 15.10 17.38 5.11
CA PHE A 215 14.46 16.45 4.18
C PHE A 215 15.47 15.86 3.18
N GLU A 216 16.28 16.71 2.56
CA GLU A 216 17.34 16.30 1.64
C GLU A 216 18.39 15.41 2.33
N ASN A 217 18.81 15.76 3.54
CA ASN A 217 19.74 14.95 4.33
C ASN A 217 19.15 13.56 4.65
N LYS A 218 17.89 13.50 5.10
CA LYS A 218 17.21 12.23 5.39
C LYS A 218 17.11 11.33 4.15
N MET A 219 16.87 11.92 2.97
CA MET A 219 16.92 11.16 1.72
C MET A 219 18.32 10.59 1.47
N ASN A 220 19.37 11.42 1.59
CA ASN A 220 20.75 10.99 1.38
C ASN A 220 21.18 9.87 2.35
N ASP A 221 20.71 9.90 3.60
CA ASP A 221 20.96 8.83 4.59
C ASP A 221 20.48 7.44 4.11
N MET A 222 19.50 7.39 3.21
CA MET A 222 18.93 6.15 2.67
C MET A 222 19.55 5.70 1.35
N LYS A 223 20.53 6.44 0.81
CA LYS A 223 21.18 6.13 -0.47
C LYS A 223 21.74 4.70 -0.53
N ASN A 224 22.42 4.26 0.53
CA ASN A 224 23.04 2.94 0.58
C ASN A 224 22.03 1.79 0.68
N LEU A 225 20.77 2.08 1.05
CA LEU A 225 19.68 1.11 1.11
C LEU A 225 18.88 1.05 -0.20
N TRP A 226 19.13 1.98 -1.12
CA TRP A 226 18.30 2.17 -2.31
C TRP A 226 18.18 0.90 -3.14
N GLU A 227 19.32 0.33 -3.55
CA GLU A 227 19.33 -0.87 -4.37
C GLU A 227 18.91 -2.12 -3.59
N THR A 228 19.44 -2.29 -2.37
CA THR A 228 19.21 -3.50 -1.58
C THR A 228 17.73 -3.71 -1.24
N ASP A 229 17.02 -2.62 -0.94
CA ASP A 229 15.62 -2.69 -0.50
C ASP A 229 14.65 -2.64 -1.68
N LEU A 230 15.00 -1.99 -2.80
CA LEU A 230 14.05 -1.77 -3.90
C LEU A 230 14.20 -2.71 -5.09
N LYS A 231 15.40 -3.26 -5.37
CA LYS A 231 15.67 -4.00 -6.61
C LYS A 231 14.68 -5.13 -6.89
N HIS A 232 14.20 -5.82 -5.86
CA HIS A 232 13.23 -6.92 -5.98
C HIS A 232 11.76 -6.48 -5.94
N MET A 233 11.50 -5.20 -5.63
CA MET A 233 10.16 -4.62 -5.56
C MET A 233 9.78 -3.90 -6.86
N ILE A 234 10.76 -3.32 -7.57
CA ILE A 234 10.50 -2.55 -8.80
C ILE A 234 10.06 -3.47 -9.94
N ILE A 235 9.05 -3.02 -10.66
CA ILE A 235 8.58 -3.62 -11.91
C ILE A 235 9.31 -2.91 -13.05
N GLY A 236 10.37 -3.54 -13.56
CA GLY A 236 11.28 -2.95 -14.53
C GLY A 236 12.56 -2.42 -13.88
N ASP A 237 13.10 -1.32 -14.41
CA ASP A 237 14.40 -0.81 -14.00
C ASP A 237 14.30 0.15 -12.81
N LEU A 238 15.09 -0.10 -11.77
CA LEU A 238 15.26 0.81 -10.64
C LEU A 238 16.06 2.04 -11.11
N PRO A 239 15.50 3.26 -11.06
CA PRO A 239 16.26 4.46 -11.42
C PRO A 239 17.40 4.73 -10.42
N ASP A 240 18.47 5.38 -10.90
CA ASP A 240 19.58 5.83 -10.04
C ASP A 240 19.07 6.75 -8.92
N PHE A 241 19.59 6.52 -7.71
CA PHE A 241 19.20 7.28 -6.53
C PHE A 241 19.45 8.79 -6.69
N ASN A 242 20.61 9.18 -7.23
CA ASN A 242 20.95 10.61 -7.33
C ASN A 242 20.05 11.30 -8.35
N LYS A 243 19.72 10.63 -9.46
CA LYS A 243 18.72 11.12 -10.43
C LYS A 243 17.37 11.35 -9.74
N VAL A 244 16.85 10.34 -9.04
CA VAL A 244 15.58 10.41 -8.30
C VAL A 244 15.59 11.57 -7.30
N ARG A 245 16.63 11.65 -6.46
CA ARG A 245 16.78 12.71 -5.46
C ARG A 245 16.78 14.08 -6.13
N ASN A 246 17.55 14.27 -7.19
CA ASN A 246 17.64 15.56 -7.88
C ASN A 246 16.29 15.99 -8.45
N GLU A 247 15.55 15.08 -9.10
CA GLU A 247 14.23 15.38 -9.65
C GLU A 247 13.21 15.72 -8.56
N VAL A 248 13.24 15.01 -7.43
CA VAL A 248 12.44 15.37 -6.24
C VAL A 248 12.81 16.77 -5.76
N MET A 249 14.10 17.07 -5.58
CA MET A 249 14.55 18.37 -5.07
C MET A 249 14.19 19.53 -6.01
N LEU A 250 14.13 19.30 -7.32
CA LEU A 250 13.66 20.29 -8.28
C LEU A 250 12.16 20.58 -8.10
N LYS A 251 11.33 19.54 -7.94
CA LYS A 251 9.87 19.67 -7.79
C LYS A 251 9.43 20.33 -6.48
N ILE A 252 10.24 20.24 -5.41
CA ILE A 252 9.89 20.84 -4.11
C ILE A 252 10.42 22.27 -3.93
N LYS A 253 11.34 22.72 -4.80
CA LYS A 253 11.93 24.06 -4.78
C LYS A 253 11.29 25.01 -5.80
N SER A 254 10.54 24.48 -6.78
CA SER A 254 9.73 25.23 -7.74
C SER A 254 8.42 25.69 -7.13
#